data_AF-A0A7W4P2Z4-F1
#
_entry.id   AF-A0A7W4P2Z4-F1
#
_cell.length_a   1.000
_cell.length_b   1.000
_cell.length_c   1.000
_cell.angle_alpha   90.00
_cell.angle_beta   90.00
_cell.angle_gamma   90.00
#
_symmetry.space_group_name_H-M   'P 1'
#
loop_
_entity.id
_entity.type
_entity.pdbx_description
1 polymer ?
#
loop_
_entity_poly.entity_id
_entity_poly.type
_entity_poly.pdbx_seq_one_letter_code
_entity_poly.pdbx_strand_id
1 'polypeptide(L)' 'MPRSTDIRRATNVTLPVHLLTEARALGLNISQACEQGLLAALAARRRENWLARNEGAIQSWNDHVEAHGLPLAAYRAF' A
#
# COMPACT_ATOMS: atom_id res chain seq x y z
N MET A 1 6.68 8.60 18.82
CA MET A 1 5.75 8.15 17.77
C MET A 1 4.42 8.83 17.99
N PRO A 2 3.99 9.81 17.18
CA PRO A 2 2.69 10.41 17.38
C PRO A 2 1.63 9.37 17.05
N ARG A 3 0.83 9.01 18.06
CA ARG A 3 -0.36 8.19 17.88
C ARG A 3 -1.41 9.12 17.31
N SER A 4 -1.60 9.10 15.99
CA SER A 4 -2.68 9.83 15.33
C SER A 4 -3.99 9.41 15.95
N THR A 5 -4.62 10.29 16.71
CA THR A 5 -6.05 10.17 17.03
C THR A 5 -6.81 10.42 15.74
N ASP A 6 -7.13 9.36 15.02
CA ASP A 6 -7.95 9.40 13.81
C ASP A 6 -9.35 9.91 14.16
N ILE A 7 -9.56 11.21 13.94
CA ILE A 7 -10.90 11.79 13.95
C ILE A 7 -11.61 11.23 12.72
N ARG A 8 -12.40 10.17 12.92
CA ARG A 8 -13.19 9.55 11.84
C ARG A 8 -14.24 10.54 11.37
N ARG A 9 -14.18 10.91 10.10
CA ARG A 9 -15.21 11.71 9.45
C ARG A 9 -16.13 10.81 8.63
N ALA A 10 -17.43 10.82 8.96
CA ALA A 10 -18.43 10.18 8.12
C ALA A 10 -18.39 10.79 6.71
N THR A 11 -18.25 9.94 5.70
CA THR A 11 -18.18 10.34 4.30
C THR A 11 -19.26 9.55 3.55
N ASN A 12 -20.17 10.26 2.87
CA ASN A 12 -21.19 9.62 2.06
C ASN A 12 -20.56 9.11 0.76
N VAL A 13 -20.71 7.81 0.49
CA VAL A 13 -20.23 7.13 -0.71
C VAL A 13 -21.39 6.50 -1.45
N THR A 14 -21.41 6.65 -2.77
CA THR A 14 -22.40 6.05 -3.65
C THR A 14 -21.87 4.71 -4.15
N LEU A 15 -22.61 3.63 -3.88
CA LEU A 15 -22.26 2.27 -4.30
C LEU A 15 -23.46 1.62 -5.01
N PRO A 16 -23.22 0.66 -5.93
CA PRO A 16 -24.28 -0.11 -6.55
C PRO A 16 -25.16 -0.82 -5.52
N VAL A 17 -26.48 -0.74 -5.70
CA VAL A 17 -27.47 -1.28 -4.76
C VAL A 17 -27.32 -2.80 -4.59
N HIS A 18 -27.01 -3.54 -5.66
CA HIS A 18 -26.84 -4.99 -5.58
C HIS A 18 -25.72 -5.41 -4.61
N LEU A 19 -24.59 -4.70 -4.62
CA LEU A 19 -23.47 -4.94 -3.70
C LEU A 19 -23.84 -4.63 -2.25
N LEU A 20 -24.62 -3.57 -2.02
CA LEU A 20 -25.09 -3.22 -0.67
C LEU A 20 -26.06 -4.28 -0.13
N THR A 21 -26.98 -4.78 -0.97
CA THR A 21 -27.93 -5.82 -0.60
C THR A 21 -27.21 -7.13 -0.28
N GLU A 22 -26.28 -7.54 -1.14
CA GLU A 22 -25.48 -8.74 -0.95
C GLU A 22 -24.59 -8.64 0.30
N ALA A 23 -23.89 -7.51 0.48
CA ALA A 23 -23.07 -7.27 1.66
C ALA A 23 -23.88 -7.34 2.97
N ARG A 24 -25.10 -6.79 2.97
CA ARG A 24 -26.02 -6.89 4.12
C ARG A 24 -26.50 -8.32 4.35
N ALA A 25 -26.86 -9.05 3.30
CA ALA A 25 -27.28 -10.45 3.40
C ALA A 25 -26.18 -11.35 3.98
N LEU A 26 -24.93 -11.04 3.66
CA LEU A 26 -23.75 -11.75 4.15
C LEU A 26 -23.19 -11.19 5.48
N GLY A 27 -23.83 -10.16 6.06
CA GLY A 27 -23.41 -9.56 7.33
C GLY A 27 -22.09 -8.79 7.29
N LEU A 28 -21.65 -8.30 6.12
CA LEU A 28 -20.42 -7.54 6.00
C LEU A 28 -20.55 -6.14 6.59
N ASN A 29 -19.48 -5.70 7.26
CA ASN A 29 -19.34 -4.31 7.69
C ASN A 29 -18.84 -3.45 6.51
N ILE A 30 -19.78 -2.80 5.83
CA ILE A 30 -19.51 -1.97 4.63
C ILE A 30 -18.50 -0.86 4.93
N SER A 31 -18.59 -0.20 6.08
CA SER A 31 -17.66 0.86 6.46
C SER A 31 -16.23 0.34 6.59
N GLN A 32 -16.05 -0.80 7.24
CA GLN A 32 -14.75 -1.45 7.38
C GLN A 32 -14.19 -1.91 6.03
N ALA A 33 -15.02 -2.50 5.17
CA ALA A 33 -14.61 -2.92 3.83
C ALA A 33 -14.18 -1.72 2.96
N CYS A 34 -14.91 -0.62 3.01
CA CYS A 34 -14.55 0.62 2.33
C CYS A 34 -13.22 1.19 2.85
N GLU A 35 -13.01 1.19 4.17
CA GLU A 35 -11.75 1.63 4.77
C GLU A 35 -10.57 0.79 4.29
N GLN A 36 -10.68 -0.54 4.33
CA GLN A 36 -9.64 -1.45 3.85
C GLN A 36 -9.35 -1.27 2.36
N GLY A 37 -10.39 -1.13 1.53
CA GLY A 37 -10.25 -0.86 0.10
C GLY A 37 -9.52 0.46 -0.17
N LEU A 38 -9.86 1.52 0.57
CA LEU A 38 -9.21 2.81 0.45
C LEU A 38 -7.75 2.77 0.90
N LEU A 39 -7.44 2.08 2.01
CA LEU A 39 -6.07 1.89 2.47
C LEU A 39 -5.22 1.16 1.44
N ALA A 40 -5.75 0.09 0.84
CA ALA A 40 -5.07 -0.66 -0.21
C ALA A 40 -4.80 0.20 -1.45
N ALA A 41 -5.81 0.96 -1.90
CA ALA A 41 -5.66 1.86 -3.05
C ALA A 41 -4.63 2.98 -2.79
N LEU A 42 -4.64 3.58 -1.58
CA LEU A 42 -3.66 4.59 -1.19
C LEU A 42 -2.25 4.01 -1.11
N ALA A 43 -2.09 2.81 -0.54
CA ALA A 43 -0.80 2.13 -0.46
C ALA A 43 -0.24 1.84 -1.87
N ALA A 44 -1.07 1.36 -2.79
CA ALA A 44 -0.68 1.11 -4.17
C ALA A 44 -0.20 2.40 -4.86
N ARG A 45 -0.99 3.48 -4.79
CA ARG A 45 -0.61 4.78 -5.37
C ARG A 45 0.65 5.37 -4.76
N ARG A 46 0.82 5.25 -3.44
CA ARG A 46 2.05 5.70 -2.76
C ARG A 46 3.27 4.90 -3.23
N ARG A 47 3.12 3.59 -3.40
CA ARG A 47 4.18 2.71 -3.92
C ARG A 47 4.55 3.10 -5.35
N GLU A 48 3.58 3.29 -6.24
CA GLU A 48 3.81 3.74 -7.62
C GLU A 48 4.59 5.07 -7.64
N ASN A 49 4.11 6.06 -6.87
CA ASN A 49 4.77 7.35 -6.79
C ASN A 49 6.19 7.25 -6.21
N TRP A 50 6.40 6.37 -5.24
CA TRP A 50 7.73 6.14 -4.68
C TRP A 50 8.66 5.50 -5.70
N LEU A 51 8.21 4.46 -6.42
CA LEU A 51 8.99 3.81 -7.47
C LEU A 51 9.40 4.80 -8.57
N ALA A 52 8.44 5.59 -9.07
CA ALA A 52 8.72 6.61 -10.08
C ALA A 52 9.76 7.65 -9.62
N ARG A 53 9.71 8.04 -8.33
CA ARG A 53 10.69 9.00 -7.77
C ARG A 53 12.07 8.39 -7.51
N ASN A 54 12.13 7.08 -7.24
CA ASN A 54 13.36 6.41 -6.84
C ASN A 54 13.96 5.58 -7.98
N GLU A 55 13.38 5.58 -9.17
CA GLU A 55 13.85 4.83 -10.33
C GLU A 55 15.34 5.05 -10.60
N GLY A 56 15.79 6.30 -10.62
CA GLY A 56 17.22 6.61 -10.82
C GLY A 56 18.13 6.10 -9.69
N ALA A 57 17.68 6.15 -8.44
CA ALA A 57 18.45 5.63 -7.30
C ALA A 57 18.51 4.09 -7.33
N ILE A 58 17.39 3.44 -7.69
CA ILE A 58 17.31 1.99 -7.86
C ILE A 58 18.24 1.56 -9.00
N GLN A 59 18.21 2.24 -10.15
CA GLN A 59 19.08 1.91 -11.27
C GLN A 59 20.56 2.09 -10.90
N SER A 60 20.93 3.22 -10.30
CA SER A 60 22.31 3.47 -9.85
C SER A 60 22.81 2.39 -8.88
N TRP A 61 21.94 1.92 -7.99
CA TRP A 61 22.28 0.83 -7.07
C TRP A 61 22.43 -0.51 -7.80
N ASN A 62 21.53 -0.82 -8.74
CA ASN A 62 21.61 -2.03 -9.56
C ASN A 62 22.92 -2.07 -10.35
N ASP A 63 23.27 -0.97 -11.03
CA ASP A 63 24.52 -0.84 -11.79
C ASP A 63 25.75 -1.04 -10.88
N HIS A 64 25.70 -0.49 -9.67
CA HIS A 64 26.77 -0.68 -8.69
C HIS A 64 26.92 -2.15 -8.27
N VAL A 65 25.82 -2.83 -7.98
CA VAL A 65 25.81 -4.26 -7.60
C VAL A 65 26.25 -5.15 -8.76
N GLU A 66 25.88 -4.84 -10.00
CA GLU A 66 26.37 -5.56 -11.18
C GLU A 66 27.88 -5.40 -11.35
N ALA A 67 28.40 -4.19 -11.16
CA ALA A 67 29.83 -3.91 -11.32
C ALA A 67 30.71 -4.42 -10.16
N HIS A 68 30.21 -4.41 -8.92
CA HIS A 68 31.02 -4.66 -7.71
C HIS A 68 30.59 -5.92 -6.93
N GLY A 69 29.51 -6.58 -7.36
CA GLY A 69 28.87 -7.65 -6.62
C GLY A 69 28.05 -7.14 -5.44
N LEU A 70 27.40 -8.06 -4.72
CA LEU A 70 26.61 -7.73 -3.55
C LEU A 70 27.51 -7.28 -2.39
N PRO A 71 27.33 -6.06 -1.85
CA PRO A 71 28.07 -5.62 -0.68
C PRO A 71 27.87 -6.58 0.49
N LEU A 72 28.96 -6.86 1.21
CA LEU A 72 28.97 -7.75 2.38
C LEU A 72 28.55 -9.21 2.11
N ALA A 73 28.46 -9.64 0.85
CA ALA A 73 28.17 -11.03 0.51
C ALA A 73 29.13 -12.03 1.20
N ALA A 74 30.39 -11.62 1.42
CA ALA A 74 31.41 -12.39 2.11
C ALA A 74 31.07 -12.74 3.58
N TYR A 75 30.11 -12.05 4.20
CA TYR A 75 29.71 -12.25 5.60
C TYR A 75 28.34 -12.94 5.75
N ARG A 76 27.73 -13.39 4.64
CA ARG A 76 26.43 -14.06 4.69
C ARG A 76 26.61 -15.51 5.20
N ALA A 77 26.13 -15.79 6.42
CA ALA A 77 26.00 -17.15 6.92
C ALA A 77 24.80 -17.88 6.25
N PHE A 78 24.97 -19.16 5.96
CA PHE A 78 23.98 -20.03 5.30
C PHE A 78 23.03 -20.67 6.30
#